data_AF-A0A6G0T8F4-F1
#
_entry.id   AF-A0A6G0T8F4-F1
#
_cell.length_a   1.000
_cell.length_b   1.000
_cell.length_c   1.000
_cell.angle_alpha   90.00
_cell.angle_beta   90.00
_cell.angle_gamma   90.00
#
_symmetry.space_group_name_H-M   'P 1'
#
loop_
_entity.id
_entity.type
_entity.pdbx_description
1 polymer ?
#
loop_
_entity_poly.entity_id
_entity_poly.type
_entity_poly.pdbx_seq_one_letter_code
_entity_poly.pdbx_strand_id
1 'polypeptide(L)'
;MLSFIIGRMNSSISIQLFICLLIFLPSYCRGYDDPCKSQDPRVFSKLCGKVSAPNYEDWYKNLTIGVIEEEIRKNIDRIQYNRFTEDYIVSQISDHLQIGSSPFRGQLIDSTLSEDANLEYRNAELLVSVSRSIMSSYCPTYQYTGAIPVQQCAEDLSKMEVSKTSLRDMCSEYFKERQCIERDLKYRSLDGSCNNFIYSYLGKATTAYKRLLFPDYVDGIQEVSERLPNARKVSVGLVCDEESFDNKKTMAMAIWGIFIGHDLSRTAVSTMGNNNTFVRCCGDNGLIHYTMNKYVKSCNPITIPNDDAFYEPKLQSCMDYVRSVPAMRSDCTFGHIDQMNLATHYLDGSMIYGTTEEQTLSLRTMKGGQLKVVDVVVNLYVSPEDLYTKYPVPKTEKHLHYMEPESVACQHGNGTCFKAGDVRANAHPQLAALYTLWIRQHNRIAEELKSYYELLTDEELFQEARKIVVAYIQHITYSEWLPALLGVDYTTNTELDMMHHRHSSYIKEADPRVGNSFATAILPFAYSMLSDNIMFVCI
;
A
#
# COMPACT_ATOMS: atom_id res chain seq x y z
N MET A 1 -32.11 14.96 19.96
CA MET A 1 -31.86 15.41 18.58
C MET A 1 -31.49 14.25 17.66
N LEU A 2 -30.54 13.37 18.04
CA LEU A 2 -30.24 12.12 17.31
C LEU A 2 -31.47 11.22 17.07
N SER A 3 -32.32 11.04 18.08
CA SER A 3 -33.49 10.16 18.00
C SER A 3 -34.59 10.67 17.03
N PHE A 4 -34.55 11.95 16.65
CA PHE A 4 -35.55 12.56 15.77
C PHE A 4 -35.11 12.52 14.29
N ILE A 5 -33.81 12.35 14.03
CA ILE A 5 -33.24 12.30 12.67
C ILE A 5 -33.30 10.87 12.10
N ILE A 6 -33.18 9.86 12.96
CA ILE A 6 -33.22 8.44 12.57
C ILE A 6 -34.59 8.04 11.96
N GLY A 7 -35.68 8.74 12.30
CA GLY A 7 -37.03 8.37 11.87
C GLY A 7 -37.45 8.78 10.46
N ARG A 8 -36.62 9.50 9.68
CA ARG A 8 -37.07 10.09 8.38
C ARG A 8 -36.09 10.01 7.20
N MET A 9 -34.94 9.33 7.31
CA MET A 9 -33.94 9.35 6.24
C MET A 9 -33.94 8.06 5.42
N ASN A 10 -34.32 8.17 4.13
CA ASN A 10 -34.23 7.10 3.14
C ASN A 10 -32.78 6.61 2.97
N SER A 11 -32.63 5.30 2.88
CA SER A 11 -31.52 4.53 3.45
C SER A 11 -30.60 3.89 2.41
N SER A 12 -29.88 4.68 1.61
CA SER A 12 -28.76 4.09 0.84
C SER A 12 -27.70 5.13 0.43
N ILE A 13 -28.13 6.28 -0.11
CA ILE A 13 -27.18 7.30 -0.59
C ILE A 13 -26.59 8.15 0.55
N SER A 14 -27.30 8.28 1.67
CA SER A 14 -26.88 9.18 2.74
C SER A 14 -25.78 8.64 3.65
N ILE A 15 -25.57 7.32 3.80
CA ILE A 15 -24.57 6.80 4.76
C ILE A 15 -23.15 6.88 4.17
N GLN A 16 -22.97 6.61 2.89
CA GLN A 16 -21.67 6.78 2.21
C GLN A 16 -21.27 8.26 2.10
N LEU A 17 -22.24 9.15 1.85
CA LEU A 17 -22.04 10.58 1.98
C LEU A 17 -21.75 10.99 3.43
N PHE A 18 -22.40 10.38 4.42
CA PHE A 18 -22.14 10.68 5.84
C PHE A 18 -20.72 10.30 6.28
N ILE A 19 -20.19 9.17 5.80
CA ILE A 19 -18.82 8.74 6.07
C ILE A 19 -17.81 9.66 5.35
N CYS A 20 -18.08 10.05 4.11
CA CYS A 20 -17.26 11.03 3.40
C CYS A 20 -17.31 12.43 4.07
N LEU A 21 -18.49 12.87 4.53
CA LEU A 21 -18.67 14.14 5.25
C LEU A 21 -18.03 14.11 6.64
N LEU A 22 -18.03 12.98 7.35
CA LEU A 22 -17.44 12.86 8.69
C LEU A 22 -15.92 12.74 8.69
N ILE A 23 -15.33 12.18 7.63
CA ILE A 23 -13.89 11.95 7.51
C ILE A 23 -13.18 13.11 6.79
N PHE A 24 -13.82 13.75 5.79
CA PHE A 24 -13.13 14.70 4.90
C PHE A 24 -13.55 16.17 5.02
N LEU A 25 -14.65 16.51 5.71
CA LEU A 25 -14.97 17.92 5.91
C LEU A 25 -14.26 18.49 7.14
N PRO A 26 -13.58 19.64 7.01
CA PRO A 26 -13.14 20.42 8.14
C PRO A 26 -14.30 20.70 9.11
N SER A 27 -14.00 20.82 10.40
CA SER A 27 -14.95 21.01 11.50
C SER A 27 -15.99 22.12 11.24
N TYR A 28 -15.59 23.19 10.54
CA TYR A 28 -16.45 24.36 10.27
C TYR A 28 -17.65 24.08 9.34
N CYS A 29 -17.60 23.04 8.50
CA CYS A 29 -18.71 22.72 7.59
C CYS A 29 -19.85 21.91 8.26
N ARG A 30 -19.68 21.47 9.51
CA ARG A 30 -20.64 20.59 10.21
C ARG A 30 -21.63 21.35 11.12
N GLY A 31 -21.66 22.69 11.05
CA GLY A 31 -22.52 23.52 11.91
C GLY A 31 -22.17 23.47 13.39
N TYR A 32 -21.03 22.88 13.74
CA TYR A 32 -20.41 23.05 15.05
C TYR A 32 -19.55 24.30 14.98
N ASP A 33 -19.63 25.15 16.01
CA ASP A 33 -18.66 26.22 16.18
C ASP A 33 -17.26 25.62 16.09
N ASP A 34 -16.40 26.29 15.33
CA ASP A 34 -14.99 25.94 15.19
C ASP A 34 -14.43 25.64 16.60
N PRO A 35 -13.96 24.41 16.88
CA PRO A 35 -13.44 24.08 18.21
C PRO A 35 -12.24 24.96 18.59
N CYS A 36 -11.60 25.59 17.59
CA CYS A 36 -10.52 26.56 17.76
C CYS A 36 -11.03 27.99 18.05
N LYS A 37 -12.34 28.24 17.94
CA LYS A 37 -13.04 29.45 18.40
C LYS A 37 -13.77 29.25 19.73
N SER A 38 -13.77 28.03 20.27
CA SER A 38 -14.34 27.74 21.59
C SER A 38 -13.58 28.50 22.68
N GLN A 39 -14.30 29.21 23.55
CA GLN A 39 -13.73 29.85 24.74
C GLN A 39 -13.45 28.83 25.89
N ASP A 40 -13.80 27.55 25.73
CA ASP A 40 -13.45 26.50 26.71
C ASP A 40 -11.97 26.10 26.53
N PRO A 41 -11.08 26.44 27.49
CA PRO A 41 -9.65 26.18 27.38
C PRO A 41 -9.32 24.69 27.22
N ARG A 42 -10.17 23.80 27.73
CA ARG A 42 -9.97 22.34 27.69
C ARG A 42 -10.24 21.74 26.32
N VAL A 43 -11.12 22.35 25.54
CA VAL A 43 -11.43 21.93 24.16
C VAL A 43 -10.38 22.49 23.21
N PHE A 44 -10.03 23.77 23.38
CA PHE A 44 -8.96 24.41 22.60
C PHE A 44 -7.62 23.70 22.78
N SER A 45 -7.14 23.47 24.01
CA SER A 45 -5.80 22.86 24.23
C SER A 45 -5.69 21.42 23.72
N LYS A 46 -6.81 20.72 23.56
CA LYS A 46 -6.85 19.29 23.21
C LYS A 46 -7.02 19.04 21.72
N LEU A 47 -7.58 19.99 20.97
CA LEU A 47 -7.90 19.85 19.55
C LEU A 47 -7.24 20.91 18.64
N CYS A 48 -6.91 22.08 19.19
CA CYS A 48 -6.52 23.26 18.40
C CYS A 48 -5.30 24.02 18.95
N GLY A 49 -4.87 23.70 20.16
CA GLY A 49 -3.83 24.43 20.86
C GLY A 49 -2.46 24.07 20.33
N LYS A 50 -1.88 24.96 19.51
CA LYS A 50 -0.45 25.27 19.70
C LYS A 50 -0.33 25.93 21.06
N VAL A 51 -0.09 25.13 22.09
CA VAL A 51 0.40 25.67 23.36
C VAL A 51 1.85 26.07 23.09
N SER A 52 2.03 27.28 22.58
CA SER A 52 3.34 27.93 22.50
C SER A 52 3.80 28.17 23.94
N ALA A 53 4.51 27.20 24.50
CA ALA A 53 5.27 27.40 25.73
C ALA A 53 6.38 28.41 25.39
N PRO A 54 6.46 29.60 26.03
CA PRO A 54 7.23 30.74 25.50
C PRO A 54 8.76 30.59 25.46
N ASN A 55 9.35 29.41 25.65
CA ASN A 55 10.81 29.23 25.73
C ASN A 55 11.33 27.87 25.22
N TYR A 56 10.49 27.04 24.58
CA TYR A 56 10.84 25.64 24.30
C TYR A 56 10.63 25.16 22.86
N GLU A 57 10.11 26.00 21.95
CA GLU A 57 9.84 25.65 20.53
C GLU A 57 11.08 25.22 19.72
N ASP A 58 12.27 25.39 20.28
CA ASP A 58 13.56 25.15 19.63
C ASP A 58 14.49 24.21 20.43
N TRP A 59 13.94 23.35 21.29
CA TRP A 59 14.75 22.42 22.12
C TRP A 59 15.78 21.64 21.29
N TYR A 60 15.42 21.28 20.07
CA TYR A 60 16.26 20.54 19.13
C TYR A 60 17.49 21.33 18.65
N LYS A 61 17.46 22.67 18.67
CA LYS A 61 18.60 23.52 18.30
C LYS A 61 19.77 23.42 19.30
N ASN A 62 19.49 22.94 20.52
CA ASN A 62 20.52 22.72 21.54
C ASN A 62 21.26 21.39 21.37
N LEU A 63 20.80 20.51 20.47
CA LEU A 63 21.44 19.24 20.19
C LEU A 63 22.68 19.46 19.33
N THR A 64 23.85 19.13 19.88
CA THR A 64 25.10 19.14 19.10
C THR A 64 25.18 17.90 18.23
N ILE A 65 25.91 17.98 17.11
CA ILE A 65 26.14 16.83 16.22
C ILE A 65 26.73 15.65 17.00
N GLY A 66 27.66 15.90 17.94
CA GLY A 66 28.25 14.84 18.77
C GLY A 66 27.22 14.05 19.60
N VAL A 67 26.19 14.72 20.12
CA VAL A 67 25.08 14.06 20.84
C VAL A 67 24.26 13.20 19.89
N ILE A 68 23.97 13.70 18.68
CA ILE A 68 23.21 12.97 17.67
C ILE A 68 23.97 11.72 17.22
N GLU A 69 25.28 11.83 16.96
CA GLU A 69 26.14 10.70 16.61
C GLU A 69 26.24 9.64 17.71
N GLU A 70 26.24 10.06 18.98
CA GLU A 70 26.17 9.13 20.09
C GLU A 70 24.84 8.35 20.11
N GLU A 71 23.71 9.02 19.89
CA GLU A 71 22.41 8.37 19.78
C GLU A 71 22.34 7.42 18.58
N ILE A 72 22.92 7.80 17.45
CA ILE A 72 23.04 6.93 16.27
C ILE A 72 23.76 5.63 16.63
N ARG A 73 24.96 5.72 17.22
CA ARG A 73 25.76 4.55 17.61
C ARG A 73 25.01 3.65 18.60
N LYS A 74 24.40 4.21 19.64
CA LYS A 74 23.58 3.45 20.62
C LYS A 74 22.45 2.67 19.94
N ASN A 75 21.79 3.28 18.95
CA ASN A 75 20.68 2.65 18.24
C ASN A 75 21.15 1.56 17.26
N ILE A 76 22.31 1.72 16.64
CA ILE A 76 22.94 0.65 15.83
C ILE A 76 23.16 -0.60 16.69
N ASP A 77 23.81 -0.44 17.85
CA ASP A 77 24.09 -1.55 18.78
C ASP A 77 22.79 -2.22 19.25
N ARG A 78 21.77 -1.42 19.57
CA ARG A 78 20.45 -1.90 20.01
C ARG A 78 19.72 -2.68 18.92
N ILE A 79 19.74 -2.21 17.67
CA ILE A 79 19.09 -2.90 16.55
C ILE A 79 19.80 -4.23 16.28
N GLN A 80 21.13 -4.25 16.30
CA GLN A 80 21.90 -5.49 16.15
C GLN A 80 21.55 -6.51 17.24
N TYR A 81 21.46 -6.08 18.50
CA TYR A 81 21.05 -6.94 19.60
C TYR A 81 19.61 -7.49 19.44
N ASN A 82 18.67 -6.62 19.04
CA ASN A 82 17.29 -7.05 18.79
C ASN A 82 17.23 -8.10 17.68
N ARG A 83 17.98 -7.93 16.58
CA ARG A 83 18.01 -8.90 15.49
C ARG A 83 18.62 -10.24 15.90
N PHE A 84 19.67 -10.24 16.71
CA PHE A 84 20.18 -11.47 17.29
C PHE A 84 19.12 -12.21 18.12
N THR A 85 18.33 -11.45 18.88
CA THR A 85 17.21 -12.00 19.65
C THR A 85 16.12 -12.56 18.73
N GLU A 86 15.78 -11.86 17.65
CA GLU A 86 14.83 -12.32 16.65
C GLU A 86 15.32 -13.58 15.92
N ASP A 87 16.59 -13.66 15.52
CA ASP A 87 17.17 -14.86 14.90
C ASP A 87 17.13 -16.06 15.86
N TYR A 88 17.42 -15.84 17.14
CA TYR A 88 17.26 -16.86 18.18
C TYR A 88 15.81 -17.32 18.25
N ILE A 89 14.83 -16.40 18.26
CA ILE A 89 13.41 -16.76 18.25
C ILE A 89 13.08 -17.59 17.00
N VAL A 90 13.47 -17.15 15.80
CA VAL A 90 13.26 -17.88 14.53
C VAL A 90 13.76 -19.32 14.65
N SER A 91 14.95 -19.54 15.23
CA SER A 91 15.51 -20.89 15.43
C SER A 91 14.65 -21.81 16.30
N GLN A 92 13.84 -21.25 17.20
CA GLN A 92 12.97 -22.01 18.11
C GLN A 92 11.58 -22.31 17.53
N ILE A 93 11.16 -21.61 16.47
CA ILE A 93 9.82 -21.73 15.85
C ILE A 93 9.85 -22.25 14.40
N SER A 94 11.03 -22.40 13.79
CA SER A 94 11.18 -22.78 12.37
C SER A 94 10.47 -24.08 11.98
N ASP A 95 10.33 -25.04 12.88
CA ASP A 95 9.67 -26.34 12.62
C ASP A 95 8.12 -26.24 12.55
N HIS A 96 7.54 -25.07 12.82
CA HIS A 96 6.09 -24.86 12.94
C HIS A 96 5.49 -23.79 12.02
N LEU A 97 6.26 -23.19 11.10
CA LEU A 97 5.74 -22.20 10.16
C LEU A 97 5.06 -22.89 8.96
N GLN A 98 3.94 -23.57 9.19
CA GLN A 98 3.11 -24.10 8.10
C GLN A 98 2.25 -22.98 7.50
N ILE A 99 2.39 -22.77 6.19
CA ILE A 99 1.66 -21.76 5.43
C ILE A 99 0.35 -22.39 4.95
N GLY A 100 -0.61 -22.53 5.86
CA GLY A 100 -1.95 -22.98 5.52
C GLY A 100 -2.76 -21.93 4.73
N SER A 101 -4.01 -22.24 4.39
CA SER A 101 -4.98 -21.25 3.91
C SER A 101 -5.47 -20.37 5.07
N SER A 102 -4.60 -19.49 5.56
CA SER A 102 -4.85 -18.60 6.69
C SER A 102 -4.71 -17.13 6.29
N PRO A 103 -5.26 -16.17 7.07
CA PRO A 103 -5.05 -14.74 6.85
C PRO A 103 -3.57 -14.34 6.75
N PHE A 104 -2.70 -15.07 7.46
CA PHE A 104 -1.25 -14.92 7.39
C PHE A 104 -0.70 -15.14 5.97
N ARG A 105 -1.23 -16.12 5.22
CA ARG A 105 -0.86 -16.34 3.82
C ARG A 105 -1.27 -15.17 2.92
N GLY A 106 -2.43 -14.56 3.18
CA GLY A 106 -2.88 -13.37 2.47
C GLY A 106 -1.90 -12.20 2.67
N GLN A 107 -1.48 -11.94 3.91
CA GLN A 107 -0.47 -10.91 4.21
C GLN A 107 0.87 -11.18 3.54
N LEU A 108 1.27 -12.45 3.48
CA LEU A 108 2.48 -12.87 2.80
C LEU A 108 2.42 -12.56 1.29
N ILE A 109 1.29 -12.87 0.64
CA ILE A 109 1.00 -12.51 -0.75
C ILE A 109 1.07 -10.98 -0.91
N ASP A 110 0.39 -10.22 -0.06
CA ASP A 110 0.29 -8.77 -0.23
C ASP A 110 1.61 -8.02 -0.04
N SER A 111 2.47 -8.49 0.87
CA SER A 111 3.46 -7.61 1.50
C SER A 111 4.91 -8.12 1.49
N THR A 112 5.22 -9.15 0.69
CA THR A 112 6.61 -9.62 0.48
C THR A 112 7.50 -8.52 -0.09
N LEU A 113 8.62 -8.25 0.59
CA LEU A 113 9.66 -7.30 0.21
C LEU A 113 10.60 -7.88 -0.87
N SER A 114 11.06 -7.04 -1.79
CA SER A 114 12.23 -7.32 -2.64
C SER A 114 13.54 -7.07 -1.87
N GLU A 115 14.67 -7.53 -2.42
CA GLU A 115 15.99 -7.32 -1.82
C GLU A 115 16.34 -5.82 -1.70
N ASP A 116 16.11 -5.03 -2.76
CA ASP A 116 16.30 -3.58 -2.74
C ASP A 116 15.42 -2.89 -1.69
N ALA A 117 14.16 -3.31 -1.56
CA ALA A 117 13.25 -2.76 -0.56
C ALA A 117 13.70 -3.09 0.88
N ASN A 118 14.38 -4.21 1.10
CA ASN A 118 14.92 -4.56 2.42
C ASN A 118 16.02 -3.60 2.87
N LEU A 119 16.91 -3.17 1.95
CA LEU A 119 17.95 -2.20 2.27
C LEU A 119 17.34 -0.85 2.68
N GLU A 120 16.37 -0.35 1.90
CA GLU A 120 15.65 0.88 2.21
C GLU A 120 14.87 0.80 3.52
N TYR A 121 14.23 -0.35 3.78
CA TYR A 121 13.57 -0.63 5.06
C TYR A 121 14.56 -0.51 6.22
N ARG A 122 15.73 -1.16 6.13
CA ARG A 122 16.72 -1.14 7.23
C ARG A 122 17.26 0.26 7.50
N ASN A 123 17.42 1.06 6.44
CA ASN A 123 17.82 2.45 6.59
C ASN A 123 16.78 3.28 7.33
N ALA A 124 15.51 3.15 6.92
CA ALA A 124 14.40 3.85 7.56
C ALA A 124 14.15 3.40 9.00
N GLU A 125 14.33 2.10 9.30
CA GLU A 125 14.23 1.54 10.66
C GLU A 125 15.22 2.21 11.63
N LEU A 126 16.48 2.36 11.22
CA LEU A 126 17.49 3.04 12.02
C LEU A 126 17.10 4.51 12.27
N LEU A 127 16.70 5.24 11.23
CA LEU A 127 16.31 6.64 11.37
C LEU A 127 15.13 6.82 12.33
N VAL A 128 14.10 5.98 12.24
CA VAL A 128 12.93 6.00 13.12
C VAL A 128 13.33 5.65 14.56
N SER A 129 14.25 4.70 14.76
CA SER A 129 14.76 4.34 16.10
C SER A 129 15.52 5.50 16.74
N VAL A 130 16.44 6.13 15.99
CA VAL A 130 17.20 7.29 16.45
C VAL A 130 16.27 8.47 16.76
N SER A 131 15.30 8.74 15.89
CA SER A 131 14.29 9.80 16.10
C SER A 131 13.54 9.61 17.41
N ARG A 132 13.10 8.38 17.70
CA ARG A 132 12.46 8.05 18.97
C ARG A 132 13.40 8.20 20.16
N SER A 133 14.65 7.78 20.04
CA SER A 133 15.67 7.91 21.09
C SER A 133 15.90 9.38 21.45
N ILE A 134 16.14 10.22 20.44
CA ILE A 134 16.32 11.67 20.60
C ILE A 134 15.09 12.29 21.27
N MET A 135 13.89 11.97 20.78
CA MET A 135 12.68 12.56 21.33
C MET A 135 12.45 12.17 22.78
N SER A 136 12.70 10.91 23.14
CA SER A 136 12.54 10.41 24.51
C SER A 136 13.58 10.97 25.49
N SER A 137 14.79 11.26 25.01
CA SER A 137 15.92 11.68 25.85
C SER A 137 16.01 13.19 26.03
N TYR A 138 15.61 13.97 25.02
CA TYR A 138 15.92 15.40 24.96
C TYR A 138 14.70 16.30 24.83
N CYS A 139 13.52 15.81 24.38
CA CYS A 139 12.33 16.66 24.40
C CYS A 139 11.75 16.72 25.82
N PRO A 140 11.58 17.90 26.42
CA PRO A 140 10.99 18.05 27.75
C PRO A 140 9.48 17.84 27.67
N THR A 141 9.05 16.57 27.60
CA THR A 141 7.63 16.17 27.66
C THR A 141 7.21 16.06 29.12
N TYR A 142 5.99 16.53 29.42
CA TYR A 142 5.17 16.62 30.66
C TYR A 142 5.64 16.20 32.06
N GLN A 143 6.85 15.71 32.32
CA GLN A 143 7.10 15.06 33.58
C GLN A 143 7.25 16.02 34.77
N TYR A 144 7.64 17.30 34.63
CA TYR A 144 7.71 18.20 35.80
C TYR A 144 7.48 19.72 35.60
N THR A 145 7.32 20.27 34.39
CA THR A 145 7.16 21.73 34.19
C THR A 145 6.38 22.01 32.91
N GLY A 146 5.20 22.67 32.98
CA GLY A 146 4.37 23.14 31.85
C GLY A 146 4.92 22.94 30.44
N ALA A 147 4.84 21.70 29.94
CA ALA A 147 5.74 21.14 28.93
C ALA A 147 5.20 21.19 27.49
N ILE A 148 6.11 20.97 26.54
CA ILE A 148 5.79 20.83 25.11
C ILE A 148 4.90 19.59 24.91
N PRO A 149 3.77 19.68 24.18
CA PRO A 149 2.99 18.51 23.75
C PRO A 149 3.84 17.53 22.94
N VAL A 150 3.58 16.22 23.07
CA VAL A 150 4.35 15.17 22.33
C VAL A 150 4.29 15.39 20.82
N GLN A 151 3.14 15.78 20.29
CA GLN A 151 2.96 16.11 18.87
C GLN A 151 3.84 17.30 18.46
N GLN A 152 3.93 18.35 19.30
CA GLN A 152 4.79 19.49 19.03
C GLN A 152 6.27 19.10 19.07
N CYS A 153 6.70 18.23 20.00
CA CYS A 153 8.06 17.66 19.99
C CYS A 153 8.37 16.95 18.67
N ALA A 154 7.43 16.15 18.17
CA ALA A 154 7.60 15.39 16.93
C ALA A 154 7.64 16.29 15.69
N GLU A 155 6.82 17.36 15.67
CA GLU A 155 6.86 18.39 14.64
C GLU A 155 8.20 19.14 14.65
N ASP A 156 8.71 19.47 15.84
CA ASP A 156 10.00 20.16 15.98
C ASP A 156 11.17 19.28 15.55
N LEU A 157 11.17 18.01 15.95
CA LEU A 157 12.16 17.02 15.50
C LEU A 157 12.14 16.85 13.98
N SER A 158 10.95 16.95 13.36
CA SER A 158 10.75 16.88 11.90
C SER A 158 11.37 18.04 11.13
N LYS A 159 11.92 19.06 11.81
CA LYS A 159 12.68 20.15 11.19
C LYS A 159 14.18 19.86 11.17
N MET A 160 14.65 18.81 11.83
CA MET A 160 16.07 18.45 11.90
C MET A 160 16.48 17.63 10.68
N GLU A 161 17.34 18.22 9.85
CA GLU A 161 17.93 17.52 8.71
C GLU A 161 18.94 16.45 9.15
N VAL A 162 18.90 15.31 8.46
CA VAL A 162 19.86 14.21 8.63
C VAL A 162 21.20 14.51 7.93
N SER A 163 21.21 15.51 7.04
CA SER A 163 22.32 15.87 6.14
C SER A 163 23.67 16.16 6.83
N LYS A 164 23.65 16.52 8.13
CA LYS A 164 24.84 16.86 8.92
C LYS A 164 25.38 15.71 9.77
N THR A 165 24.84 14.50 9.60
CA THR A 165 25.15 13.33 10.41
C THR A 165 25.75 12.20 9.56
N SER A 166 26.24 11.15 10.20
CA SER A 166 26.67 9.90 9.56
C SER A 166 25.56 9.18 8.77
N LEU A 167 24.29 9.49 9.05
CA LEU A 167 23.14 8.96 8.30
C LEU A 167 22.88 9.67 6.97
N ARG A 168 23.65 10.73 6.62
CA ARG A 168 23.48 11.50 5.37
C ARG A 168 23.44 10.61 4.13
N ASP A 169 24.32 9.61 4.06
CA ASP A 169 24.47 8.77 2.88
C ASP A 169 23.25 7.87 2.63
N MET A 170 22.49 7.54 3.68
CA MET A 170 21.23 6.80 3.60
C MET A 170 20.13 7.60 2.91
N CYS A 171 20.30 8.92 2.86
CA CYS A 171 19.41 9.84 2.16
C CYS A 171 20.01 10.30 0.82
N SER A 172 21.13 9.72 0.37
CA SER A 172 21.88 10.25 -0.77
C SER A 172 21.11 10.22 -2.09
N GLU A 173 20.12 9.35 -2.25
CA GLU A 173 19.23 9.34 -3.43
C GLU A 173 18.34 10.61 -3.51
N TYR A 174 18.03 11.24 -2.38
CA TYR A 174 17.27 12.49 -2.33
C TYR A 174 18.11 13.74 -2.60
N PHE A 175 19.43 13.65 -2.40
CA PHE A 175 20.38 14.76 -2.55
C PHE A 175 21.23 14.68 -3.82
N LYS A 176 21.39 13.48 -4.41
CA LYS A 176 22.11 13.31 -5.67
C LYS A 176 21.15 13.59 -6.81
N GLU A 177 21.51 14.53 -7.67
CA GLU A 177 20.98 14.59 -9.03
C GLU A 177 21.32 13.27 -9.72
N ARG A 178 20.43 12.28 -9.63
CA ARG A 178 20.54 11.08 -10.46
C ARG A 178 20.44 11.56 -11.90
N GLN A 179 21.53 11.40 -12.65
CA GLN A 179 21.49 11.66 -14.08
C GLN A 179 20.58 10.60 -14.70
N CYS A 180 19.38 11.02 -15.07
CA CYS A 180 18.44 10.18 -15.81
C CYS A 180 19.11 9.75 -17.12
N ILE A 181 19.04 8.45 -17.40
CA ILE A 181 19.69 7.90 -18.59
C ILE A 181 18.86 8.23 -19.84
N GLU A 182 19.47 8.20 -21.02
CA GLU A 182 18.79 8.52 -22.28
C GLU A 182 17.52 7.67 -22.51
N ARG A 183 17.53 6.41 -22.02
CA ARG A 183 16.35 5.53 -22.04
C ARG A 183 15.16 6.13 -21.29
N ASP A 184 15.40 6.78 -20.14
CA ASP A 184 14.35 7.39 -19.30
C ASP A 184 13.72 8.60 -19.98
N LEU A 185 14.41 9.20 -20.96
CA LEU A 185 13.87 10.29 -21.78
C LEU A 185 12.86 9.78 -22.82
N LYS A 186 12.96 8.50 -23.23
CA LYS A 186 12.09 7.88 -24.24
C LYS A 186 10.96 7.06 -23.62
N TYR A 187 11.24 6.33 -22.54
CA TYR A 187 10.31 5.42 -21.88
C TYR A 187 10.35 5.63 -20.36
N ARG A 188 9.23 5.31 -19.70
CA ARG A 188 9.18 5.31 -18.24
C ARG A 188 10.16 4.27 -17.69
N SER A 189 10.90 4.62 -16.63
CA SER A 189 11.61 3.64 -15.82
C SER A 189 10.63 2.61 -15.24
N LEU A 190 11.17 1.49 -14.73
CA LEU A 190 10.37 0.42 -14.14
C LEU A 190 9.95 0.75 -12.71
N ASP A 191 10.85 1.41 -11.96
CA ASP A 191 10.62 1.82 -10.58
C ASP A 191 9.91 3.17 -10.47
N GLY A 192 9.61 3.85 -11.58
CA GLY A 192 8.98 5.17 -11.59
C GLY A 192 9.95 6.34 -11.34
N SER A 193 11.24 6.07 -11.15
CA SER A 193 12.26 7.13 -11.07
C SER A 193 12.37 7.94 -12.36
N CYS A 194 12.96 9.14 -12.29
CA CYS A 194 13.22 10.00 -13.44
C CYS A 194 11.98 10.48 -14.22
N ASN A 195 10.76 10.28 -13.70
CA ASN A 195 9.55 10.92 -14.21
C ASN A 195 9.58 12.42 -13.93
N ASN A 196 10.02 12.82 -12.73
CA ASN A 196 10.32 14.20 -12.39
C ASN A 196 11.83 14.47 -12.56
N PHE A 197 12.20 15.32 -13.53
CA PHE A 197 13.60 15.64 -13.82
C PHE A 197 14.30 16.49 -12.76
N ILE A 198 13.57 17.16 -11.87
CA ILE A 198 14.15 17.92 -10.75
C ILE A 198 14.38 16.98 -9.57
N TYR A 199 13.37 16.18 -9.25
CA TYR A 199 13.38 15.24 -8.13
C TYR A 199 13.19 13.82 -8.64
N SER A 200 14.26 13.19 -9.11
CA SER A 200 14.21 11.88 -9.79
C SER A 200 13.61 10.74 -8.95
N TYR A 201 13.63 10.83 -7.62
CA TYR A 201 13.02 9.85 -6.71
C TYR A 201 11.50 10.03 -6.56
N LEU A 202 10.95 11.17 -6.99
CA LEU A 202 9.57 11.53 -6.71
C LEU A 202 8.63 10.62 -7.49
N GLY A 203 7.83 9.85 -6.76
CA GLY A 203 6.92 8.87 -7.34
C GLY A 203 7.53 7.49 -7.64
N LYS A 204 8.81 7.29 -7.27
CA LYS A 204 9.50 6.01 -7.34
C LYS A 204 8.90 4.99 -6.36
N ALA A 205 8.88 3.72 -6.73
CA ALA A 205 8.65 2.59 -5.83
C ALA A 205 9.69 2.57 -4.69
N THR A 206 9.38 1.84 -3.63
CA THR A 206 10.14 1.75 -2.37
C THR A 206 10.34 3.09 -1.65
N THR A 207 9.53 4.11 -1.95
CA THR A 207 9.51 5.40 -1.26
C THR A 207 8.27 5.55 -0.36
N ALA A 208 8.28 6.58 0.49
CA ALA A 208 7.20 6.85 1.43
C ALA A 208 5.92 7.35 0.74
N TYR A 209 4.76 6.90 1.24
CA TYR A 209 3.49 7.54 0.91
C TYR A 209 3.46 9.01 1.32
N LYS A 210 2.70 9.83 0.60
CA LYS A 210 2.49 11.24 0.95
C LYS A 210 1.63 11.38 2.20
N ARG A 211 2.06 12.21 3.14
CA ARG A 211 1.25 12.67 4.27
C ARG A 211 0.51 13.95 3.88
N LEU A 212 -0.82 13.96 4.03
CA LEU A 212 -1.63 15.18 3.89
C LEU A 212 -1.68 15.99 5.20
N LEU A 213 -1.48 15.31 6.32
CA LEU A 213 -1.46 15.85 7.68
C LEU A 213 -0.32 15.20 8.45
N PHE A 214 0.18 15.87 9.48
CA PHE A 214 1.14 15.29 10.42
C PHE A 214 0.52 14.04 11.09
N PRO A 215 1.24 12.91 11.22
CA PRO A 215 0.65 11.69 11.75
C PRO A 215 0.43 11.76 13.26
N ASP A 216 -0.61 11.05 13.71
CA ASP A 216 -0.98 10.98 15.13
C ASP A 216 -0.56 9.63 15.74
N TYR A 217 0.65 9.61 16.29
CA TYR A 217 1.17 8.51 17.10
C TYR A 217 1.25 8.94 18.57
N VAL A 218 1.08 7.99 19.50
CA VAL A 218 1.08 8.27 20.95
C VAL A 218 2.39 8.88 21.41
N ASP A 219 3.49 8.35 20.89
CA ASP A 219 4.83 8.88 21.15
C ASP A 219 5.26 9.88 20.07
N GLY A 220 4.38 10.34 19.18
CA GLY A 220 4.69 11.23 18.07
C GLY A 220 5.58 10.63 16.96
N ILE A 221 6.13 9.41 17.15
CA ILE A 221 7.02 8.78 16.17
C ILE A 221 6.37 7.58 15.51
N GLN A 222 5.91 6.60 16.29
CA GLN A 222 5.46 5.31 15.75
C GLN A 222 4.57 4.48 16.69
N GLU A 223 4.42 4.81 17.97
CA GLU A 223 3.65 3.99 18.91
C GLU A 223 2.14 4.20 18.71
N VAL A 224 1.42 3.08 18.56
CA VAL A 224 -0.02 3.07 18.30
C VAL A 224 -0.78 3.08 19.63
N SER A 225 -1.94 3.74 19.67
CA SER A 225 -2.77 3.80 20.88
C SER A 225 -3.53 2.50 21.13
N GLU A 226 -3.36 1.94 22.33
CA GLU A 226 -4.17 0.82 22.82
C GLU A 226 -5.52 1.26 23.42
N ARG A 227 -5.78 2.57 23.50
CA ARG A 227 -7.00 3.12 24.12
C ARG A 227 -8.18 3.24 23.15
N LEU A 228 -7.98 2.88 21.89
CA LEU A 228 -9.01 2.92 20.86
C LEU A 228 -9.87 1.65 20.88
N PRO A 229 -11.11 1.70 20.38
CA PRO A 229 -11.93 0.50 20.24
C PRO A 229 -11.21 -0.57 19.42
N ASN A 230 -11.36 -1.82 19.84
CA ASN A 230 -10.83 -2.96 19.09
C ASN A 230 -11.37 -2.98 17.65
N ALA A 231 -10.48 -3.16 16.67
CA ALA A 231 -10.83 -3.10 15.25
C ALA A 231 -11.87 -4.14 14.82
N ARG A 232 -11.78 -5.38 15.35
CA ARG A 232 -12.75 -6.43 15.07
C ARG A 232 -14.12 -6.10 15.65
N LYS A 233 -14.17 -5.58 16.87
CA LYS A 233 -15.42 -5.12 17.51
C LYS A 233 -16.09 -4.00 16.73
N VAL A 234 -15.30 -3.08 16.16
CA VAL A 234 -15.82 -2.02 15.27
C VAL A 234 -16.34 -2.62 13.97
N SER A 235 -15.61 -3.55 13.36
CA SER A 235 -16.01 -4.23 12.12
C SER A 235 -17.37 -4.94 12.27
N VAL A 236 -17.56 -5.76 13.30
CA VAL A 236 -18.83 -6.46 13.53
C VAL A 236 -19.95 -5.55 14.04
N GLY A 237 -19.61 -4.43 14.65
CA GLY A 237 -20.60 -3.49 15.21
C GLY A 237 -21.10 -2.43 14.23
N LEU A 238 -20.34 -2.12 13.17
CA LEU A 238 -20.68 -1.08 12.20
C LEU A 238 -20.99 -1.60 10.80
N VAL A 239 -20.46 -2.76 10.40
CA VAL A 239 -20.68 -3.33 9.07
C VAL A 239 -21.83 -4.33 9.16
N CYS A 240 -22.94 -4.04 8.48
CA CYS A 240 -24.02 -4.99 8.31
C CYS A 240 -23.73 -5.87 7.10
N ASP A 241 -23.90 -7.18 7.29
CA ASP A 241 -23.81 -8.16 6.21
C ASP A 241 -25.16 -8.18 5.47
N GLU A 242 -25.30 -7.27 4.50
CA GLU A 242 -26.51 -7.13 3.68
C GLU A 242 -26.15 -7.31 2.19
N GLU A 243 -26.74 -8.32 1.56
CA GLU A 243 -26.66 -8.49 0.10
C GLU A 243 -27.49 -7.40 -0.59
N SER A 244 -26.80 -6.36 -1.09
CA SER A 244 -27.41 -5.27 -1.85
C SER A 244 -26.75 -5.11 -3.22
N PHE A 245 -27.45 -5.52 -4.27
CA PHE A 245 -26.95 -5.40 -5.65
C PHE A 245 -27.09 -3.97 -6.20
N ASP A 246 -26.03 -3.44 -6.84
CA ASP A 246 -26.10 -2.21 -7.64
C ASP A 246 -26.69 -2.54 -9.02
N ASN A 247 -27.79 -1.88 -9.39
CA ASN A 247 -28.48 -2.11 -10.66
C ASN A 247 -27.90 -1.34 -11.85
N LYS A 248 -26.88 -0.50 -11.62
CA LYS A 248 -26.22 0.33 -12.63
C LYS A 248 -24.77 -0.07 -12.86
N LYS A 249 -24.08 -0.54 -11.81
CA LYS A 249 -22.66 -0.89 -11.88
C LYS A 249 -22.46 -2.39 -11.90
N THR A 250 -21.54 -2.83 -12.73
CA THR A 250 -21.14 -4.24 -12.80
C THR A 250 -19.99 -4.51 -11.82
N MET A 251 -19.71 -5.79 -11.55
CA MET A 251 -18.53 -6.21 -10.80
C MET A 251 -17.21 -5.70 -11.39
N ALA A 252 -17.17 -5.37 -12.69
CA ALA A 252 -16.00 -4.78 -13.32
C ALA A 252 -15.58 -3.46 -12.65
N MET A 253 -16.53 -2.70 -12.07
CA MET A 253 -16.24 -1.48 -11.33
C MET A 253 -15.32 -1.74 -10.12
N ALA A 254 -15.65 -2.78 -9.35
CA ALA A 254 -14.90 -3.19 -8.18
C ALA A 254 -13.54 -3.75 -8.57
N ILE A 255 -13.52 -4.67 -9.53
CA ILE A 255 -12.29 -5.31 -9.99
C ILE A 255 -11.33 -4.30 -10.62
N TRP A 256 -11.83 -3.32 -11.40
CA TRP A 256 -11.00 -2.23 -11.93
C TRP A 256 -10.44 -1.34 -10.81
N GLY A 257 -11.24 -1.02 -9.79
CA GLY A 257 -10.79 -0.26 -8.63
C GLY A 257 -9.65 -0.95 -7.87
N ILE A 258 -9.78 -2.27 -7.63
CA ILE A 258 -8.72 -3.09 -7.01
C ILE A 258 -7.49 -3.13 -7.91
N PHE A 259 -7.67 -3.34 -9.22
CA PHE A 259 -6.59 -3.41 -10.20
C PHE A 259 -5.77 -2.12 -10.27
N ILE A 260 -6.43 -0.95 -10.30
CA ILE A 260 -5.77 0.35 -10.24
C ILE A 260 -5.13 0.60 -8.87
N GLY A 261 -5.77 0.14 -7.79
CA GLY A 261 -5.19 0.17 -6.45
C GLY A 261 -3.88 -0.60 -6.36
N HIS A 262 -3.75 -1.71 -7.10
CA HIS A 262 -2.52 -2.49 -7.15
C HIS A 262 -1.39 -1.79 -7.91
N ASP A 263 -1.70 -0.96 -8.91
CA ASP A 263 -0.72 -0.15 -9.64
C ASP A 263 -0.18 1.00 -8.78
N LEU A 264 -1.01 1.56 -7.91
CA LEU A 264 -0.68 2.75 -7.12
C LEU A 264 -0.12 2.46 -5.73
N SER A 265 -0.50 1.32 -5.13
CA SER A 265 -0.26 1.09 -3.72
C SER A 265 0.03 -0.37 -3.41
N ARG A 266 1.16 -0.61 -2.76
CA ARG A 266 1.50 -1.90 -2.15
C ARG A 266 2.28 -1.68 -0.86
N THR A 267 1.59 -1.72 0.28
CA THR A 267 2.23 -1.52 1.58
C THR A 267 2.95 -2.79 2.03
N ALA A 268 4.27 -2.70 2.26
CA ALA A 268 5.04 -3.82 2.76
C ALA A 268 4.92 -3.99 4.27
N VAL A 269 5.15 -5.21 4.73
CA VAL A 269 5.01 -5.63 6.14
C VAL A 269 6.39 -5.97 6.69
N SER A 270 6.62 -5.64 7.96
CA SER A 270 7.89 -5.87 8.62
C SER A 270 8.29 -7.34 8.67
N THR A 271 9.58 -7.57 8.41
CA THR A 271 10.27 -8.84 8.62
C THR A 271 11.13 -8.78 9.88
N MET A 272 11.54 -9.95 10.38
CA MET A 272 12.39 -10.11 11.56
C MET A 272 13.69 -10.83 11.24
N GLY A 273 14.67 -10.64 12.11
CA GLY A 273 15.97 -11.30 12.01
C GLY A 273 16.84 -10.77 10.85
N ASN A 274 17.99 -11.39 10.67
CA ASN A 274 18.95 -11.02 9.62
C ASN A 274 18.60 -11.62 8.25
N ASN A 275 17.88 -12.74 8.23
CA ASN A 275 17.42 -13.40 6.99
C ASN A 275 16.07 -12.86 6.50
N ASN A 276 15.56 -11.76 7.07
CA ASN A 276 14.28 -11.15 6.71
C ASN A 276 13.10 -12.15 6.77
N THR A 277 13.06 -12.97 7.82
CA THR A 277 11.98 -13.94 8.03
C THR A 277 10.65 -13.22 8.29
N PHE A 278 9.56 -13.74 7.75
CA PHE A 278 8.23 -13.19 7.99
C PHE A 278 7.83 -13.28 9.45
N VAL A 279 7.11 -12.26 9.92
CA VAL A 279 6.59 -12.21 11.29
C VAL A 279 5.21 -12.84 11.34
N ARG A 280 4.97 -13.64 12.38
CA ARG A 280 3.67 -14.25 12.66
C ARG A 280 3.28 -13.96 14.11
N CYS A 281 2.14 -13.32 14.30
CA CYS A 281 1.66 -12.84 15.59
C CYS A 281 0.68 -13.79 16.29
N CYS A 282 -0.04 -14.58 15.52
CA CYS A 282 -0.97 -15.59 16.01
C CYS A 282 -0.41 -17.00 15.79
N GLY A 283 -0.50 -17.85 16.80
CA GLY A 283 -0.14 -19.27 16.69
C GLY A 283 -1.13 -20.05 15.83
N ASP A 284 -0.76 -21.28 15.45
CA ASP A 284 -1.66 -22.21 14.72
C ASP A 284 -2.90 -22.59 15.53
N ASN A 285 -2.81 -22.50 16.86
CA ASN A 285 -3.92 -22.70 17.78
C ASN A 285 -4.95 -21.55 17.79
N GLY A 286 -4.78 -20.52 16.95
CA GLY A 286 -5.69 -19.37 16.89
C GLY A 286 -5.54 -18.39 18.07
N LEU A 287 -4.52 -18.56 18.92
CA LEU A 287 -4.21 -17.70 20.06
C LEU A 287 -3.04 -16.75 19.75
N ILE A 288 -2.90 -15.71 20.57
CA ILE A 288 -1.77 -14.79 20.49
C ILE A 288 -0.46 -15.54 20.79
N HIS A 289 0.54 -15.39 19.92
CA HIS A 289 1.85 -15.97 20.13
C HIS A 289 2.66 -15.10 21.12
N TYR A 290 2.65 -15.45 22.41
CA TYR A 290 3.23 -14.61 23.47
C TYR A 290 4.69 -14.17 23.23
N THR A 291 5.58 -15.10 22.87
CA THR A 291 7.00 -14.77 22.62
C THR A 291 7.16 -13.75 21.49
N MET A 292 6.50 -13.99 20.35
CA MET A 292 6.50 -13.08 19.21
C MET A 292 5.98 -11.69 19.60
N ASN A 293 4.84 -11.62 20.27
CA ASN A 293 4.24 -10.35 20.69
C ASN A 293 5.08 -9.58 21.72
N LYS A 294 5.86 -10.28 22.53
CA LYS A 294 6.70 -9.67 23.56
C LYS A 294 8.01 -9.11 23.00
N TYR A 295 8.63 -9.81 22.06
CA TYR A 295 10.00 -9.51 21.60
C TYR A 295 10.06 -8.92 20.18
N VAL A 296 9.08 -9.20 19.33
CA VAL A 296 9.02 -8.70 17.95
C VAL A 296 8.13 -7.48 17.89
N LYS A 297 8.73 -6.30 17.84
CA LYS A 297 8.02 -5.01 17.94
C LYS A 297 6.99 -4.76 16.83
N SER A 298 7.22 -5.31 15.64
CA SER A 298 6.29 -5.20 14.52
C SER A 298 5.00 -5.99 14.73
N CYS A 299 4.95 -6.86 15.74
CA CYS A 299 3.78 -7.69 15.99
C CYS A 299 2.66 -6.88 16.70
N ASN A 300 1.46 -6.84 16.11
CA ASN A 300 0.33 -6.08 16.66
C ASN A 300 -1.03 -6.75 16.33
N PRO A 301 -1.27 -7.98 16.79
CA PRO A 301 -2.44 -8.76 16.40
C PRO A 301 -3.74 -8.09 16.83
N ILE A 302 -4.79 -8.34 16.07
CA ILE A 302 -6.14 -7.89 16.42
C ILE A 302 -6.76 -8.95 17.33
N THR A 303 -7.09 -8.57 18.56
CA THR A 303 -7.80 -9.44 19.51
C THR A 303 -9.22 -9.67 19.03
N ILE A 304 -9.67 -10.92 19.05
CA ILE A 304 -11.07 -11.27 18.73
C ILE A 304 -11.85 -11.29 20.03
N PRO A 305 -12.98 -10.56 20.14
CA PRO A 305 -13.83 -10.60 21.32
C PRO A 305 -14.44 -11.99 21.57
N ASN A 306 -14.64 -12.35 22.84
CA ASN A 306 -15.25 -13.64 23.20
C ASN A 306 -16.72 -13.76 22.76
N ASP A 307 -17.39 -12.63 22.52
CA ASP A 307 -18.76 -12.53 22.01
C ASP A 307 -18.86 -12.43 20.48
N ASP A 308 -17.75 -12.69 19.76
CA ASP A 308 -17.73 -12.69 18.30
C ASP A 308 -18.46 -13.93 17.72
N ALA A 309 -19.63 -13.71 17.14
CA ALA A 309 -20.47 -14.80 16.62
C ALA A 309 -19.81 -15.68 15.54
N PHE A 310 -18.82 -15.18 14.79
CA PHE A 310 -18.15 -15.94 13.73
C PHE A 310 -17.00 -16.80 14.26
N TYR A 311 -16.27 -16.30 15.25
CA TYR A 311 -15.07 -16.95 15.78
C TYR A 311 -15.29 -17.72 17.09
N GLU A 312 -16.36 -17.46 17.82
CA GLU A 312 -16.72 -18.18 19.06
C GLU A 312 -16.75 -19.72 18.84
N PRO A 313 -17.39 -20.26 17.77
CA PRO A 313 -17.39 -21.71 17.53
C PRO A 313 -16.01 -22.29 17.16
N LYS A 314 -15.07 -21.43 16.74
CA LYS A 314 -13.73 -21.83 16.25
C LYS A 314 -12.66 -21.77 17.33
N LEU A 315 -13.00 -21.29 18.54
CA LEU A 315 -12.06 -21.07 19.65
C LEU A 315 -10.85 -20.20 19.25
N GLN A 316 -11.02 -19.31 18.27
CA GLN A 316 -9.98 -18.42 17.79
C GLN A 316 -10.10 -17.06 18.47
N SER A 317 -8.99 -16.56 19.04
CA SER A 317 -8.95 -15.28 19.76
C SER A 317 -8.01 -14.24 19.14
N CYS A 318 -7.36 -14.57 18.02
CA CYS A 318 -6.30 -13.78 17.40
C CYS A 318 -6.49 -13.71 15.89
N MET A 319 -6.49 -12.50 15.33
CA MET A 319 -6.29 -12.26 13.90
C MET A 319 -4.88 -11.72 13.69
N ASP A 320 -4.14 -12.37 12.80
CA ASP A 320 -2.75 -12.03 12.55
C ASP A 320 -2.66 -10.63 11.95
N TYR A 321 -1.81 -9.78 12.52
CA TYR A 321 -1.53 -8.45 11.98
C TYR A 321 -0.12 -8.04 12.37
N VAL A 322 0.65 -7.67 11.36
CA VAL A 322 2.02 -7.21 11.48
C VAL A 322 2.10 -5.81 10.91
N ARG A 323 2.83 -4.94 11.61
CA ARG A 323 3.00 -3.54 11.24
C ARG A 323 3.77 -3.41 9.92
N SER A 324 3.43 -2.38 9.16
CA SER A 324 4.08 -2.03 7.91
C SER A 324 5.51 -1.54 8.12
N VAL A 325 6.37 -1.74 7.12
CA VAL A 325 7.74 -1.22 7.15
C VAL A 325 7.79 0.32 7.07
N PRO A 326 8.76 0.96 7.75
CA PRO A 326 9.11 2.34 7.51
C PRO A 326 9.76 2.53 6.13
N ALA A 327 9.57 3.71 5.54
CA ALA A 327 10.34 4.24 4.42
C ALA A 327 11.08 5.50 4.84
N MET A 328 12.14 5.82 4.11
CA MET A 328 12.84 7.10 4.27
C MET A 328 11.89 8.25 3.91
N ARG A 329 11.88 9.29 4.74
CA ARG A 329 11.09 10.50 4.44
C ARG A 329 11.73 11.26 3.29
N SER A 330 10.89 11.80 2.41
CA SER A 330 11.35 12.55 1.22
C SER A 330 12.09 13.85 1.56
N ASP A 331 11.89 14.38 2.76
CA ASP A 331 12.56 15.58 3.26
C ASP A 331 13.88 15.27 4.00
N CYS A 332 14.21 13.99 4.17
CA CYS A 332 15.45 13.53 4.83
C CYS A 332 15.67 14.16 6.21
N THR A 333 14.59 14.21 7.00
CA THR A 333 14.59 14.70 8.38
C THR A 333 14.36 13.58 9.39
N PHE A 334 14.79 13.78 10.63
CA PHE A 334 14.37 12.93 11.75
C PHE A 334 12.86 13.08 11.99
N GLY A 335 12.22 12.12 12.67
CA GLY A 335 10.83 12.26 13.12
C GLY A 335 10.02 10.99 12.95
N HIS A 336 8.75 11.17 12.60
CA HIS A 336 7.76 10.10 12.56
C HIS A 336 8.01 9.05 11.48
N ILE A 337 7.38 7.89 11.67
CA ILE A 337 7.35 6.81 10.69
C ILE A 337 6.43 7.12 9.52
N ASP A 338 6.95 6.98 8.30
CA ASP A 338 6.17 6.90 7.08
C ASP A 338 6.24 5.50 6.50
N GLN A 339 5.11 4.99 6.00
CA GLN A 339 5.04 3.64 5.45
C GLN A 339 5.54 3.60 4.02
N MET A 340 6.23 2.51 3.66
CA MET A 340 6.75 2.28 2.31
C MET A 340 5.67 1.82 1.34
N ASN A 341 5.72 2.40 0.14
CA ASN A 341 5.00 1.90 -1.03
C ASN A 341 5.93 1.07 -1.92
N LEU A 342 5.64 -0.21 -2.15
CA LEU A 342 6.40 -1.06 -3.09
C LEU A 342 5.94 -0.89 -4.55
N ALA A 343 4.77 -0.30 -4.78
CA ALA A 343 4.31 0.07 -6.11
C ALA A 343 4.89 1.44 -6.51
N THR A 344 4.92 1.73 -7.81
CA THR A 344 5.16 3.11 -8.25
C THR A 344 3.99 3.99 -7.82
N HIS A 345 4.18 5.30 -7.73
CA HIS A 345 3.07 6.22 -7.41
C HIS A 345 2.30 6.67 -8.67
N TYR A 346 2.55 6.05 -9.81
CA TYR A 346 2.00 6.41 -11.11
C TYR A 346 1.04 5.34 -11.62
N LEU A 347 0.09 5.73 -12.46
CA LEU A 347 -0.65 4.77 -13.28
C LEU A 347 0.21 4.38 -14.48
N ASP A 348 1.14 3.45 -14.28
CA ASP A 348 2.13 3.05 -15.28
C ASP A 348 2.20 1.54 -15.54
N GLY A 349 1.21 0.80 -15.06
CA GLY A 349 1.10 -0.63 -15.30
C GLY A 349 2.12 -1.45 -14.51
N SER A 350 2.74 -0.88 -13.46
CA SER A 350 3.72 -1.56 -12.61
C SER A 350 3.19 -2.88 -12.05
N MET A 351 1.89 -2.99 -11.79
CA MET A 351 1.26 -4.25 -11.39
C MET A 351 1.34 -5.34 -12.46
N ILE A 352 1.42 -5.00 -13.75
CA ILE A 352 1.62 -5.95 -14.84
C ILE A 352 3.11 -6.24 -15.04
N TYR A 353 3.93 -5.17 -15.09
CA TYR A 353 5.30 -5.23 -15.58
C TYR A 353 6.36 -5.42 -14.50
N GLY A 354 6.03 -5.17 -13.23
CA GLY A 354 6.94 -5.16 -12.10
C GLY A 354 7.61 -3.80 -11.89
N THR A 355 8.26 -3.64 -10.73
CA THR A 355 8.94 -2.40 -10.33
C THR A 355 10.47 -2.49 -10.37
N THR A 356 11.02 -3.69 -10.61
CA THR A 356 12.47 -3.90 -10.75
C THR A 356 12.82 -4.51 -12.10
N GLU A 357 14.07 -4.33 -12.52
CA GLU A 357 14.58 -4.92 -13.75
C GLU A 357 14.57 -6.46 -13.69
N GLU A 358 15.02 -7.04 -12.57
CA GLU A 358 14.98 -8.48 -12.34
C GLU A 358 13.55 -9.04 -12.51
N GLN A 359 12.58 -8.40 -11.85
CA GLN A 359 11.19 -8.84 -11.92
C GLN A 359 10.66 -8.75 -13.36
N THR A 360 10.89 -7.61 -14.02
CA THR A 360 10.44 -7.37 -15.39
C THR A 360 11.05 -8.37 -16.37
N LEU A 361 12.35 -8.62 -16.31
CA LEU A 361 13.04 -9.61 -17.14
C LEU A 361 12.49 -11.02 -16.88
N SER A 362 12.18 -11.34 -15.62
CA SER A 362 11.64 -12.64 -15.26
C SER A 362 10.24 -12.90 -15.86
N LEU A 363 9.50 -11.83 -16.20
CA LEU A 363 8.17 -11.86 -16.82
C LEU A 363 8.22 -11.88 -18.36
N ARG A 364 9.37 -11.57 -18.97
CA ARG A 364 9.53 -11.46 -20.43
C ARG A 364 10.03 -12.75 -21.07
N THR A 365 9.60 -13.02 -22.30
CA THR A 365 10.15 -14.11 -23.13
C THR A 365 11.52 -13.74 -23.71
N MET A 366 11.89 -12.46 -23.67
CA MET A 366 13.03 -11.87 -24.37
C MET A 366 12.99 -12.11 -25.88
N LYS A 367 11.79 -12.30 -26.43
CA LYS A 367 11.55 -12.49 -27.87
C LYS A 367 10.31 -11.74 -28.34
N GLY A 368 10.52 -10.86 -29.32
CA GLY A 368 9.45 -10.11 -29.98
C GLY A 368 8.72 -9.12 -29.07
N GLY A 369 9.36 -8.68 -27.98
CA GLY A 369 8.80 -7.78 -26.99
C GLY A 369 7.71 -8.41 -26.11
N GLN A 370 7.62 -9.74 -26.06
CA GLN A 370 6.49 -10.43 -25.43
C GLN A 370 6.73 -10.75 -23.94
N LEU A 371 5.63 -10.80 -23.20
CA LEU A 371 5.53 -11.37 -21.85
C LEU A 371 5.28 -12.87 -21.91
N LYS A 372 5.79 -13.60 -20.91
CA LYS A 372 5.61 -15.04 -20.75
C LYS A 372 4.14 -15.37 -20.49
N VAL A 373 3.64 -16.34 -21.25
CA VAL A 373 2.32 -16.93 -21.10
C VAL A 373 2.44 -18.45 -21.20
N VAL A 374 1.50 -19.18 -20.63
CA VAL A 374 1.41 -20.64 -20.73
C VAL A 374 0.23 -20.99 -21.61
N ASP A 375 0.47 -21.86 -22.59
CA ASP A 375 -0.56 -22.45 -23.42
C ASP A 375 -1.29 -23.54 -22.61
N VAL A 376 -2.59 -23.37 -22.40
CA VAL A 376 -3.46 -24.32 -21.73
C VAL A 376 -4.47 -24.84 -22.74
N VAL A 377 -4.54 -26.16 -22.90
CA VAL A 377 -5.55 -26.80 -23.74
C VAL A 377 -6.85 -26.88 -22.95
N VAL A 378 -7.85 -26.11 -23.36
CA VAL A 378 -9.20 -26.12 -22.79
C VAL A 378 -10.12 -26.88 -23.74
N ASN A 379 -10.82 -27.87 -23.19
CA ASN A 379 -11.84 -28.63 -23.91
C ASN A 379 -13.18 -27.91 -23.75
N LEU A 380 -13.51 -27.02 -24.68
CA LEU A 380 -14.79 -26.31 -24.67
C LEU A 380 -15.88 -27.19 -25.31
N TYR A 381 -17.02 -27.30 -24.63
CA TYR A 381 -18.24 -27.86 -25.21
C TYR A 381 -18.90 -26.76 -26.04
N VAL A 382 -18.98 -26.97 -27.34
CA VAL A 382 -19.71 -26.07 -28.26
C VAL A 382 -21.21 -26.18 -27.95
N SER A 383 -21.92 -25.05 -28.06
CA SER A 383 -23.36 -24.83 -27.83
C SER A 383 -24.28 -26.05 -28.02
N PRO A 384 -25.36 -26.18 -27.22
CA PRO A 384 -26.37 -27.24 -27.38
C PRO A 384 -27.10 -27.25 -28.75
N GLU A 385 -26.90 -26.25 -29.61
CA GLU A 385 -27.50 -26.19 -30.95
C GLU A 385 -26.70 -26.97 -32.02
N ASP A 386 -25.44 -27.32 -31.76
CA ASP A 386 -24.61 -28.13 -32.65
C ASP A 386 -24.61 -29.61 -32.22
N LEU A 387 -25.76 -30.27 -32.36
CA LEU A 387 -25.99 -31.66 -31.94
C LEU A 387 -25.18 -32.73 -32.72
N TYR A 388 -24.24 -32.33 -33.58
CA TYR A 388 -23.43 -33.23 -34.41
C TYR A 388 -21.92 -33.23 -34.08
N THR A 389 -21.42 -32.33 -33.22
CA THR A 389 -20.02 -32.32 -32.77
C THR A 389 -19.92 -32.68 -31.29
N LYS A 390 -20.14 -33.97 -30.98
CA LYS A 390 -20.05 -34.55 -29.62
C LYS A 390 -18.62 -34.60 -29.04
N TYR A 391 -17.65 -33.95 -29.68
CA TYR A 391 -16.26 -33.98 -29.27
C TYR A 391 -15.83 -32.57 -28.83
N PRO A 392 -15.25 -32.43 -27.63
CA PRO A 392 -14.66 -31.16 -27.23
C PRO A 392 -13.63 -30.75 -28.26
N VAL A 393 -13.72 -29.52 -28.75
CA VAL A 393 -12.69 -28.96 -29.62
C VAL A 393 -11.59 -28.46 -28.68
N PRO A 394 -10.37 -29.04 -28.72
CA PRO A 394 -9.27 -28.53 -27.92
C PRO A 394 -8.93 -27.13 -28.42
N LYS A 395 -9.15 -26.13 -27.57
CA LYS A 395 -8.78 -24.74 -27.82
C LYS A 395 -7.58 -24.40 -26.94
N THR A 396 -6.51 -23.92 -27.56
CA THR A 396 -5.35 -23.44 -26.82
C THR A 396 -5.61 -22.02 -26.35
N GLU A 397 -5.66 -21.82 -25.03
CA GLU A 397 -5.81 -20.54 -24.37
C GLU A 397 -4.50 -20.13 -23.69
N LYS A 398 -4.14 -18.85 -23.75
CA LYS A 398 -2.90 -18.32 -23.17
C LYS A 398 -3.15 -17.77 -21.76
N HIS A 399 -2.58 -18.36 -20.73
CA HIS A 399 -2.72 -17.88 -19.34
C HIS A 399 -1.44 -17.24 -18.83
N LEU A 400 -1.54 -16.53 -17.70
CA LEU A 400 -0.40 -16.08 -16.93
C LEU A 400 0.56 -17.25 -16.66
N HIS A 401 1.86 -16.99 -16.72
CA HIS A 401 2.86 -17.98 -16.33
C HIS A 401 2.75 -18.32 -14.84
N TYR A 402 3.03 -19.56 -14.45
CA TYR A 402 2.99 -19.94 -13.03
C TYR A 402 4.21 -19.40 -12.27
N MET A 403 4.04 -19.15 -10.98
CA MET A 403 5.15 -18.92 -10.06
C MET A 403 5.95 -20.21 -9.85
N GLU A 404 7.25 -20.07 -9.61
CA GLU A 404 8.10 -21.22 -9.27
C GLU A 404 7.63 -21.87 -7.95
N PRO A 405 7.75 -23.21 -7.82
CA PRO A 405 7.27 -23.95 -6.66
C PRO A 405 7.85 -23.46 -5.34
N GLU A 406 9.06 -22.88 -5.33
CA GLU A 406 9.79 -22.43 -4.14
C GLU A 406 9.24 -21.13 -3.53
N SER A 407 8.21 -20.51 -4.13
CA SER A 407 7.57 -19.33 -3.55
C SER A 407 6.83 -19.66 -2.24
N VAL A 408 7.37 -19.13 -1.15
CA VAL A 408 6.84 -19.27 0.23
C VAL A 408 5.39 -18.76 0.32
N ALA A 409 4.98 -17.79 -0.51
CA ALA A 409 3.64 -17.18 -0.48
C ALA A 409 2.51 -18.09 -0.99
N CYS A 410 2.83 -19.05 -1.85
CA CYS A 410 1.84 -19.69 -2.72
C CYS A 410 1.64 -21.19 -2.50
N GLN A 411 2.18 -21.77 -1.42
CA GLN A 411 2.10 -23.21 -1.20
C GLN A 411 0.90 -23.68 -0.37
N HIS A 412 0.07 -24.54 -0.99
CA HIS A 412 -0.17 -25.93 -0.56
C HIS A 412 -0.55 -26.76 -1.80
N GLY A 413 0.26 -27.76 -2.18
CA GLY A 413 0.07 -28.58 -3.41
C GLY A 413 0.83 -28.09 -4.66
N ASN A 414 0.71 -28.81 -5.79
CA ASN A 414 1.38 -28.45 -7.06
C ASN A 414 0.91 -27.07 -7.56
N GLY A 415 1.88 -26.18 -7.85
CA GLY A 415 1.77 -24.74 -8.10
C GLY A 415 0.52 -24.20 -8.81
N THR A 416 -0.13 -23.22 -8.19
CA THR A 416 -1.36 -22.59 -8.72
C THR A 416 -1.35 -21.06 -8.77
N CYS A 417 -0.36 -20.37 -8.19
CA CYS A 417 -0.28 -18.91 -8.33
C CYS A 417 0.29 -18.51 -9.69
N PHE A 418 -0.28 -17.46 -10.24
CA PHE A 418 0.18 -16.76 -11.43
C PHE A 418 1.28 -15.77 -11.10
N LYS A 419 2.25 -15.67 -12.00
CA LYS A 419 3.38 -14.75 -11.97
C LYS A 419 3.01 -13.48 -12.73
N ALA A 420 3.05 -12.33 -12.04
CA ALA A 420 2.79 -11.00 -12.59
C ALA A 420 3.74 -9.98 -11.92
N GLY A 421 3.70 -8.71 -12.38
CA GLY A 421 4.36 -7.59 -11.72
C GLY A 421 3.90 -7.36 -10.28
N ASP A 422 2.68 -7.77 -9.95
CA ASP A 422 2.13 -7.77 -8.61
C ASP A 422 1.54 -9.15 -8.26
N VAL A 423 2.02 -9.73 -7.17
CA VAL A 423 1.63 -11.06 -6.67
C VAL A 423 0.17 -11.12 -6.20
N ARG A 424 -0.44 -9.97 -5.88
CA ARG A 424 -1.85 -9.84 -5.52
C ARG A 424 -2.79 -10.06 -6.70
N ALA A 425 -2.27 -10.23 -7.92
CA ALA A 425 -3.01 -10.84 -9.03
C ALA A 425 -3.69 -12.16 -8.63
N ASN A 426 -3.16 -12.85 -7.60
CA ASN A 426 -3.67 -14.11 -7.05
C ASN A 426 -4.69 -13.95 -5.92
N ALA A 427 -5.08 -12.73 -5.55
CA ALA A 427 -6.03 -12.50 -4.45
C ALA A 427 -7.43 -13.03 -4.77
N HIS A 428 -7.90 -12.84 -6.01
CA HIS A 428 -9.20 -13.30 -6.48
C HIS A 428 -9.14 -13.79 -7.94
N PRO A 429 -9.93 -14.82 -8.32
CA PRO A 429 -9.94 -15.33 -9.70
C PRO A 429 -10.30 -14.27 -10.77
N GLN A 430 -11.23 -13.36 -10.46
CA GLN A 430 -11.62 -12.28 -11.39
C GLN A 430 -10.47 -11.32 -11.65
N LEU A 431 -9.63 -11.08 -10.65
CA LEU A 431 -8.45 -10.24 -10.79
C LEU A 431 -7.40 -10.95 -11.65
N ALA A 432 -7.13 -12.24 -11.40
CA ALA A 432 -6.24 -13.04 -12.25
C ALA A 432 -6.69 -13.04 -13.73
N ALA A 433 -8.00 -13.09 -13.98
CA ALA A 433 -8.56 -12.97 -15.32
C ALA A 433 -8.27 -11.59 -15.96
N LEU A 434 -8.41 -10.50 -15.20
CA LEU A 434 -8.10 -9.15 -15.68
C LEU A 434 -6.60 -8.98 -15.98
N TYR A 435 -5.71 -9.48 -15.12
CA TYR A 435 -4.26 -9.49 -15.40
C TYR A 435 -3.93 -10.30 -16.65
N THR A 436 -4.56 -11.47 -16.83
CA THR A 436 -4.39 -12.30 -18.03
C THR A 436 -4.80 -11.54 -19.29
N LEU A 437 -5.91 -10.80 -19.23
CA LEU A 437 -6.38 -9.99 -20.35
C LEU A 437 -5.36 -8.92 -20.77
N TRP A 438 -4.78 -8.19 -19.81
CA TRP A 438 -3.79 -7.15 -20.12
C TRP A 438 -2.47 -7.69 -20.66
N ILE A 439 -2.03 -8.86 -20.20
CA ILE A 439 -0.85 -9.53 -20.76
C ILE A 439 -1.10 -10.03 -22.18
N ARG A 440 -2.28 -10.61 -22.44
CA ARG A 440 -2.69 -10.98 -23.80
C ARG A 440 -2.71 -9.74 -24.71
N GLN A 441 -3.22 -8.61 -24.21
CA GLN A 441 -3.27 -7.36 -24.96
C GLN A 441 -1.87 -6.81 -25.25
N HIS A 442 -0.95 -6.84 -24.29
CA HIS A 442 0.45 -6.48 -24.51
C HIS A 442 1.08 -7.33 -25.62
N ASN A 443 0.95 -8.66 -25.54
CA ASN A 443 1.53 -9.57 -26.53
C ASN A 443 0.94 -9.38 -27.92
N ARG A 444 -0.37 -9.11 -28.00
CA ARG A 444 -1.05 -8.77 -29.26
C ARG A 444 -0.45 -7.49 -29.87
N ILE A 445 -0.29 -6.43 -29.08
CA ILE A 445 0.28 -5.16 -29.56
C ILE A 445 1.73 -5.37 -30.01
N ALA A 446 2.55 -6.11 -29.25
CA ALA A 446 3.93 -6.39 -29.61
C ALA A 446 4.04 -7.17 -30.94
N GLU A 447 3.14 -8.13 -31.16
CA GLU A 447 3.05 -8.89 -32.42
C GLU A 447 2.61 -8.01 -33.60
N GLU A 448 1.60 -7.17 -33.41
CA GLU A 448 1.17 -6.20 -34.42
C GLU A 448 2.30 -5.22 -34.77
N LEU A 449 2.96 -4.62 -33.76
CA LEU A 449 4.10 -3.71 -33.97
C LEU A 449 5.24 -4.37 -34.74
N LYS A 450 5.57 -5.62 -34.40
CA LYS A 450 6.60 -6.37 -35.10
C LYS A 450 6.26 -6.62 -36.58
N SER A 451 4.98 -6.82 -36.89
CA SER A 451 4.52 -7.02 -38.28
C SER A 451 4.63 -5.76 -39.15
N TYR A 452 4.52 -4.58 -38.54
CA TYR A 452 4.65 -3.29 -39.24
C TYR A 452 6.07 -2.75 -39.25
N TYR A 453 6.86 -3.06 -38.20
CA TYR A 453 8.20 -2.51 -37.98
C TYR A 453 9.22 -3.62 -37.71
N GLU A 454 9.60 -4.35 -38.76
CA GLU A 454 10.48 -5.52 -38.67
C GLU A 454 11.87 -5.24 -38.06
N LEU A 455 12.33 -3.99 -38.09
CA LEU A 455 13.65 -3.57 -37.60
C LEU A 455 13.69 -3.25 -36.11
N LEU A 456 12.55 -3.19 -35.41
CA LEU A 456 12.53 -2.91 -33.98
C LEU A 456 13.13 -4.08 -33.19
N THR A 457 13.96 -3.74 -32.21
CA THR A 457 14.54 -4.72 -31.29
C THR A 457 13.49 -5.28 -30.32
N ASP A 458 13.80 -6.39 -29.65
CA ASP A 458 12.94 -6.94 -28.58
C ASP A 458 12.59 -5.91 -27.52
N GLU A 459 13.58 -5.11 -27.12
CA GLU A 459 13.41 -4.07 -26.11
C GLU A 459 12.50 -2.94 -26.57
N GLU A 460 12.66 -2.48 -27.81
CA GLU A 460 11.81 -1.42 -28.35
C GLU A 460 10.36 -1.89 -28.51
N LEU A 461 10.14 -3.11 -28.99
CA LEU A 461 8.81 -3.70 -29.08
C LEU A 461 8.15 -3.81 -27.70
N PHE A 462 8.88 -4.28 -26.69
CA PHE A 462 8.38 -4.37 -25.32
C PHE A 462 7.98 -3.00 -24.79
N GLN A 463 8.84 -1.98 -24.94
CA GLN A 463 8.59 -0.65 -24.39
C GLN A 463 7.44 0.07 -25.11
N GLU A 464 7.33 -0.03 -26.43
CA GLU A 464 6.21 0.56 -27.18
C GLU A 464 4.88 -0.15 -26.84
N ALA A 465 4.88 -1.49 -26.74
CA ALA A 465 3.70 -2.23 -26.30
C ALA A 465 3.30 -1.88 -24.86
N ARG A 466 4.27 -1.79 -23.93
CA ARG A 466 4.03 -1.31 -22.55
C ARG A 466 3.44 0.10 -22.54
N LYS A 467 4.02 1.03 -23.30
CA LYS A 467 3.56 2.42 -23.39
C LYS A 467 2.11 2.53 -23.86
N ILE A 468 1.73 1.75 -24.88
CA ILE A 468 0.35 1.72 -25.39
C ILE A 468 -0.62 1.13 -24.37
N VAL A 469 -0.26 0.01 -23.73
CA VAL A 469 -1.10 -0.60 -22.67
C VAL A 469 -1.31 0.35 -21.51
N VAL A 470 -0.27 1.05 -21.06
CA VAL A 470 -0.37 2.07 -20.02
C VAL A 470 -1.31 3.20 -20.44
N ALA A 471 -1.23 3.66 -21.68
CA ALA A 471 -2.14 4.68 -22.20
C ALA A 471 -3.60 4.19 -22.19
N TYR A 472 -3.87 2.91 -22.52
CA TYR A 472 -5.22 2.34 -22.40
C TYR A 472 -5.71 2.31 -20.96
N ILE A 473 -4.87 1.88 -20.00
CA ILE A 473 -5.24 1.85 -18.58
C ILE A 473 -5.54 3.26 -18.07
N GLN A 474 -4.71 4.24 -18.40
CA GLN A 474 -4.94 5.64 -18.05
C GLN A 474 -6.23 6.17 -18.68
N HIS A 475 -6.45 5.89 -19.98
CA HIS A 475 -7.65 6.34 -20.68
C HIS A 475 -8.93 5.78 -20.06
N ILE A 476 -9.02 4.46 -19.83
CA ILE A 476 -10.18 3.81 -19.20
C ILE A 476 -10.39 4.38 -17.79
N THR A 477 -9.31 4.56 -17.02
CA THR A 477 -9.40 5.05 -15.65
C THR A 477 -9.97 6.47 -15.58
N TYR A 478 -9.44 7.41 -16.36
CA TYR A 478 -9.85 8.81 -16.31
C TYR A 478 -11.12 9.12 -17.11
N SER A 479 -11.38 8.40 -18.20
CA SER A 479 -12.49 8.72 -19.13
C SER A 479 -13.75 7.92 -18.86
N GLU A 480 -13.64 6.73 -18.24
CA GLU A 480 -14.78 5.83 -18.04
C GLU A 480 -15.01 5.52 -16.56
N TRP A 481 -13.98 5.03 -15.86
CA TRP A 481 -14.12 4.55 -14.49
C TRP A 481 -14.32 5.69 -13.46
N LEU A 482 -13.49 6.74 -13.50
CA LEU A 482 -13.62 7.87 -12.57
C LEU A 482 -14.97 8.61 -12.73
N PRO A 483 -15.47 8.92 -13.93
CA PRO A 483 -16.80 9.52 -14.09
C PRO A 483 -17.93 8.60 -13.62
N ALA A 484 -17.82 7.28 -13.84
CA ALA A 484 -18.79 6.31 -13.33
C ALA A 484 -18.77 6.19 -11.78
N LEU A 485 -17.61 6.46 -11.17
CA LEU A 485 -17.42 6.41 -9.72
C LEU A 485 -17.88 7.69 -9.02
N LEU A 486 -17.32 8.83 -9.47
CA LEU A 486 -17.42 10.13 -8.80
C LEU A 486 -18.56 11.00 -9.36
N GLY A 487 -19.11 10.61 -10.51
CA GLY A 487 -20.09 11.39 -11.26
C GLY A 487 -19.44 12.30 -12.28
N VAL A 488 -20.08 12.39 -13.45
CA VAL A 488 -19.61 13.18 -14.61
C VAL A 488 -19.39 14.65 -14.22
N ASP A 489 -20.36 15.26 -13.53
CA ASP A 489 -20.28 16.67 -13.13
C ASP A 489 -19.04 16.95 -12.26
N TYR A 490 -18.72 16.04 -11.33
CA TYR A 490 -17.54 16.19 -10.49
C TYR A 490 -16.27 16.14 -11.34
N THR A 491 -16.13 15.09 -12.16
CA THR A 491 -14.91 14.87 -12.97
C THR A 491 -14.69 15.96 -14.03
N THR A 492 -15.76 16.50 -14.62
CA THR A 492 -15.66 17.61 -15.57
C THR A 492 -15.24 18.91 -14.87
N ASN A 493 -15.82 19.21 -13.71
CA ASN A 493 -15.52 20.43 -12.95
C ASN A 493 -14.13 20.44 -12.31
N THR A 494 -13.58 19.26 -12.00
CA THR A 494 -12.21 19.12 -11.46
C THR A 494 -11.16 18.82 -12.54
N GLU A 495 -11.54 18.90 -13.82
CA GLU A 495 -10.65 18.64 -14.96
C GLU A 495 -10.00 17.24 -14.95
N LEU A 496 -10.65 16.26 -14.31
CA LEU A 496 -10.19 14.86 -14.26
C LEU A 496 -10.62 14.07 -15.49
N ASP A 497 -11.69 14.49 -16.16
CA ASP A 497 -12.20 13.82 -17.35
C ASP A 497 -11.43 14.23 -18.62
N MET A 498 -10.74 13.26 -19.24
CA MET A 498 -9.98 13.46 -20.48
C MET A 498 -10.85 13.62 -21.73
N MET A 499 -12.14 13.26 -21.71
CA MET A 499 -13.03 13.39 -22.88
C MET A 499 -13.37 14.86 -23.17
N HIS A 500 -13.61 15.65 -22.11
CA HIS A 500 -13.94 17.07 -22.23
C HIS A 500 -12.67 17.93 -22.27
N HIS A 501 -11.67 17.58 -21.47
CA HIS A 501 -10.39 18.28 -21.40
C HIS A 501 -9.35 17.52 -22.22
N ARG A 502 -9.34 17.75 -23.54
CA ARG A 502 -8.48 17.04 -24.51
C ARG A 502 -6.96 17.24 -24.31
N HIS A 503 -6.55 18.00 -23.30
CA HIS A 503 -5.15 18.31 -23.02
C HIS A 503 -4.89 18.30 -21.51
N SER A 504 -4.03 17.38 -21.07
CA SER A 504 -3.37 17.45 -19.75
C SER A 504 -2.02 18.15 -19.90
N SER A 505 -1.66 19.00 -18.94
CA SER A 505 -0.32 19.60 -18.88
C SER A 505 0.52 18.93 -17.79
N TYR A 506 1.79 18.66 -18.08
CA TYR A 506 2.74 18.20 -17.07
C TYR A 506 3.15 19.38 -16.18
N ILE A 507 2.88 19.26 -14.87
CA ILE A 507 3.25 20.26 -13.87
C ILE A 507 4.39 19.67 -13.03
N LYS A 508 5.61 20.19 -13.21
CA LYS A 508 6.82 19.65 -12.59
C LYS A 508 6.87 19.85 -11.07
N GLU A 509 6.10 20.79 -10.53
CA GLU A 509 5.97 21.04 -9.09
C GLU A 509 4.90 20.16 -8.42
N ALA A 510 4.08 19.43 -9.20
CA ALA A 510 3.07 18.55 -8.64
C ALA A 510 3.73 17.36 -7.95
N ASP A 511 3.28 17.05 -6.72
CA ASP A 511 3.71 15.87 -5.99
C ASP A 511 2.84 14.67 -6.41
N PRO A 512 3.39 13.70 -7.17
CA PRO A 512 2.67 12.56 -7.71
C PRO A 512 2.49 11.45 -6.66
N ARG A 513 3.10 11.56 -5.47
CA ARG A 513 3.05 10.50 -4.49
C ARG A 513 1.63 10.25 -4.02
N VAL A 514 1.23 8.98 -4.12
CA VAL A 514 0.03 8.43 -3.52
C VAL A 514 -0.02 8.76 -2.02
N GLY A 515 -1.15 9.31 -1.58
CA GLY A 515 -1.38 9.65 -0.17
C GLY A 515 -1.53 8.41 0.69
N ASN A 516 -0.99 8.46 1.91
CA ASN A 516 -1.11 7.37 2.89
C ASN A 516 -2.59 7.08 3.23
N SER A 517 -3.40 8.14 3.39
CA SER A 517 -4.84 8.03 3.60
C SER A 517 -5.56 7.47 2.37
N PHE A 518 -5.09 7.79 1.16
CA PHE A 518 -5.65 7.23 -0.07
C PHE A 518 -5.37 5.73 -0.16
N ALA A 519 -4.12 5.32 0.09
CA ALA A 519 -3.69 3.93 0.08
C ALA A 519 -4.44 3.06 1.11
N THR A 520 -4.63 3.59 2.33
CA THR A 520 -5.10 2.79 3.47
C THR A 520 -6.61 2.88 3.70
N ALA A 521 -7.25 4.01 3.38
CA ALA A 521 -8.66 4.23 3.68
C ALA A 521 -9.53 4.36 2.42
N ILE A 522 -9.00 4.97 1.35
CA ILE A 522 -9.77 5.14 0.12
C ILE A 522 -9.73 3.86 -0.71
N LEU A 523 -8.59 3.43 -1.24
CA LEU A 523 -8.51 2.27 -2.16
C LEU A 523 -9.28 1.02 -1.68
N PRO A 524 -9.27 0.64 -0.38
CA PRO A 524 -10.04 -0.50 0.10
C PRO A 524 -11.57 -0.37 -0.02
N PHE A 525 -12.11 0.81 -0.35
CA PHE A 525 -13.55 0.96 -0.59
C PHE A 525 -14.06 0.00 -1.68
N ALA A 526 -13.20 -0.40 -2.63
CA ALA A 526 -13.57 -1.32 -3.69
C ALA A 526 -13.97 -2.71 -3.17
N TYR A 527 -13.48 -3.13 -1.99
CA TYR A 527 -13.90 -4.37 -1.35
C TYR A 527 -15.36 -4.32 -0.90
N SER A 528 -15.91 -3.14 -0.59
CA SER A 528 -17.35 -2.99 -0.27
C SER A 528 -18.28 -3.14 -1.48
N MET A 529 -17.72 -3.18 -2.70
CA MET A 529 -18.45 -3.42 -3.94
C MET A 529 -18.37 -4.88 -4.39
N LEU A 530 -17.68 -5.76 -3.64
CA LEU A 530 -17.59 -7.17 -3.96
C LEU A 530 -18.89 -7.91 -3.58
N SER A 531 -19.23 -8.88 -4.41
CA SER A 531 -20.32 -9.84 -4.15
C SER A 531 -19.72 -11.11 -3.55
N ASP A 532 -20.46 -11.74 -2.64
CA ASP A 532 -20.10 -13.03 -2.02
C ASP A 532 -20.10 -14.18 -3.04
N ASN A 533 -20.89 -14.02 -4.11
CA ASN A 533 -21.05 -15.02 -5.16
C ASN A 533 -20.26 -14.66 -6.42
N ILE A 534 -19.52 -15.65 -6.94
CA ILE A 534 -18.85 -15.59 -8.24
C ILE A 534 -19.65 -16.45 -9.22
N MET A 535 -20.21 -15.84 -10.26
CA MET A 535 -20.91 -16.56 -11.31
C MET A 535 -20.00 -16.76 -12.52
N PHE A 536 -19.80 -18.01 -12.92
CA PHE A 536 -19.17 -18.36 -14.19
C PHE A 536 -20.25 -18.47 -15.25
N VAL A 537 -20.27 -17.54 -16.19
CA VAL A 537 -21.16 -17.61 -17.35
C VAL A 537 -20.43 -18.37 -18.45
N CYS A 538 -20.87 -19.59 -18.74
CA CYS A 538 -20.48 -20.25 -19.98
C CYS A 538 -21.18 -19.51 -21.13
N ILE A 539 -20.38 -18.84 -21.96
CA ILE A 539 -20.83 -18.16 -23.19
C ILE A 539 -20.67 -19.12 -24.36
#